data_AF-A0A9X3BTR4-F1
#
_entry.id   AF-A0A9X3BTR4-F1
#
_cell.length_a   1.000
_cell.length_b   1.000
_cell.length_c   1.000
_cell.angle_alpha   90.00
_cell.angle_beta   90.00
_cell.angle_gamma   90.00
#
_symmetry.space_group_name_H-M   'P 1'
#
loop_
_entity.id
_entity.type
_entity.pdbx_description
1 polymer ?
#
loop_
_entity_poly.entity_id
_entity_poly.type
_entity_poly.pdbx_seq_one_letter_code
_entity_poly.pdbx_strand_id
1 'polypeptide(L)'
;GAVAAAGMGAALAFPSVPSAIAGFAAAGLGIATLIPAAMHAADRLPGLRPGTGLALVTWLLRIGFLASPPVVGLVADAAGLRMGLLIVPLAGVVTVLLAGALSGRDRPSRS
;
A
#
# COMPACT_ATOMS: atom_id res chain seq x y z
N GLY A 1 -4.90 2.18 3.51
CA GLY A 1 -4.22 1.10 4.27
C GLY A 1 -5.22 0.16 4.92
N ALA A 2 -5.82 0.57 6.03
CA ALA A 2 -6.75 -0.27 6.81
C ALA A 2 -7.95 -0.79 5.99
N VAL A 3 -8.58 0.05 5.17
CA VAL A 3 -9.70 -0.36 4.29
C VAL A 3 -9.29 -1.45 3.29
N ALA A 4 -8.09 -1.34 2.71
CA ALA A 4 -7.56 -2.34 1.79
C ALA A 4 -7.25 -3.67 2.51
N ALA A 5 -6.62 -3.59 3.69
CA ALA A 5 -6.30 -4.76 4.50
C ALA A 5 -7.57 -5.49 4.97
N ALA A 6 -8.53 -4.76 5.55
CA ALA A 6 -9.77 -5.33 6.06
C ALA A 6 -10.66 -5.88 4.93
N GLY A 7 -10.85 -5.10 3.85
CA GLY A 7 -11.71 -5.51 2.73
C GLY A 7 -11.18 -6.73 2.00
N MET A 8 -9.89 -6.78 1.70
CA MET A 8 -9.30 -7.94 1.02
C MET A 8 -9.08 -9.13 1.95
N GLY A 9 -8.76 -8.89 3.23
CA GLY A 9 -8.70 -9.95 4.24
C GLY A 9 -10.05 -10.65 4.43
N ALA A 10 -11.14 -9.89 4.52
CA ALA A 10 -12.50 -10.44 4.60
C ALA A 10 -12.89 -11.21 3.33
N ALA A 11 -12.55 -10.69 2.14
CA ALA A 11 -12.79 -11.37 0.87
C ALA A 11 -12.07 -12.71 0.75
N LEU A 12 -10.84 -12.80 1.28
CA LEU A 12 -10.06 -14.04 1.30
C LEU A 12 -10.54 -15.02 2.37
N ALA A 13 -11.22 -14.57 3.43
CA ALA A 13 -11.82 -15.45 4.43
C ALA A 13 -13.07 -16.18 3.89
N PHE A 14 -13.92 -15.48 3.13
CA PHE A 14 -15.12 -16.04 2.49
C PHE A 14 -14.98 -16.01 0.96
N PRO A 15 -14.39 -17.04 0.33
CA PRO A 15 -14.06 -17.01 -1.09
C PRO A 15 -15.32 -17.19 -1.95
N SER A 16 -15.76 -16.11 -2.59
CA SER A 16 -16.85 -16.09 -3.56
C SER A 16 -16.59 -15.01 -4.61
N VAL A 17 -17.20 -15.10 -5.79
CA VAL A 17 -17.04 -14.06 -6.83
C VAL A 17 -17.46 -12.68 -6.31
N PRO A 18 -18.63 -12.51 -5.64
CA PRO A 18 -19.02 -11.21 -5.10
C PRO A 18 -18.07 -10.69 -4.02
N SER A 19 -17.57 -11.55 -3.12
CA SER A 19 -16.64 -11.12 -2.07
C SER A 19 -15.28 -10.73 -2.62
N ALA A 20 -14.78 -11.42 -3.65
CA ALA A 20 -13.55 -11.04 -4.34
C ALA A 20 -13.69 -9.64 -4.97
N ILE A 21 -14.79 -9.38 -5.67
CA ILE A 21 -15.07 -8.05 -6.26
C ILE A 21 -15.10 -6.98 -5.17
N ALA A 22 -15.83 -7.21 -4.08
CA ALA A 22 -15.90 -6.27 -2.96
C ALA A 22 -14.51 -6.04 -2.32
N GLY A 23 -13.71 -7.09 -2.17
CA GLY A 23 -12.34 -7.01 -1.66
C GLY A 23 -11.44 -6.16 -2.55
N PHE A 24 -11.45 -6.39 -3.87
CA PHE A 24 -10.66 -5.60 -4.81
C PHE A 24 -11.13 -4.15 -4.88
N ALA A 25 -12.43 -3.89 -4.80
CA ALA A 25 -12.98 -2.54 -4.71
C ALA A 25 -12.48 -1.81 -3.45
N ALA A 26 -12.53 -2.46 -2.29
CA ALA A 26 -12.01 -1.92 -1.04
C ALA A 26 -10.49 -1.70 -1.08
N ALA A 27 -9.75 -2.61 -1.71
CA ALA A 27 -8.32 -2.44 -1.95
C ALA A 27 -8.04 -1.20 -2.82
N GLY A 28 -8.74 -1.04 -3.93
CA GLY A 28 -8.63 0.13 -4.82
C GLY A 28 -8.94 1.44 -4.09
N LEU A 29 -10.04 1.49 -3.33
CA LEU A 29 -10.44 2.66 -2.53
C LEU A 29 -9.37 2.99 -1.47
N GLY A 30 -8.85 1.96 -0.81
CA GLY A 30 -7.77 2.10 0.17
C GLY A 30 -6.46 2.60 -0.43
N ILE A 31 -6.12 2.23 -1.67
CA ILE A 31 -4.89 2.66 -2.36
C ILE A 31 -5.04 4.08 -2.92
N ALA A 32 -6.24 4.46 -3.39
CA ALA A 32 -6.53 5.78 -3.93
C ALA A 32 -6.20 6.92 -2.95
N THR A 33 -6.31 6.66 -1.65
CA THR A 33 -5.94 7.63 -0.60
C THR A 33 -4.47 7.53 -0.17
N LEU A 34 -3.85 6.35 -0.31
CA LEU A 34 -2.47 6.11 0.10
C LEU A 34 -1.44 6.77 -0.81
N ILE A 35 -1.61 6.69 -2.13
CA ILE A 35 -0.63 7.26 -3.08
C ILE A 35 -0.51 8.78 -2.91
N PRO A 36 -1.61 9.58 -2.90
CA PRO A 36 -1.51 11.02 -2.66
C PRO A 36 -0.89 11.35 -1.30
N ALA A 37 -1.23 10.60 -0.25
CA ALA A 37 -0.65 10.79 1.08
C ALA A 37 0.87 10.53 1.09
N ALA A 38 1.33 9.50 0.40
CA ALA A 38 2.76 9.19 0.27
C ALA A 38 3.50 10.27 -0.51
N MET A 39 2.93 10.75 -1.63
CA MET A 39 3.51 11.85 -2.40
C MET A 39 3.58 13.13 -1.56
N HIS A 40 2.52 13.44 -0.82
CA HIS A 40 2.48 14.61 0.05
C HIS A 40 3.49 14.53 1.21
N ALA A 41 3.68 13.36 1.79
CA ALA A 41 4.71 13.14 2.80
C ALA A 41 6.13 13.30 2.20
N ALA A 42 6.33 12.80 0.98
CA ALA A 42 7.61 12.86 0.29
C ALA A 42 8.03 14.29 -0.07
N ASP A 43 7.08 15.16 -0.40
CA ASP A 43 7.32 16.57 -0.68
C ASP A 43 7.78 17.35 0.56
N ARG A 44 7.36 16.90 1.75
CA ARG A 44 7.68 17.54 3.03
C ARG A 44 8.95 16.99 3.71
N LEU A 45 9.75 16.14 3.03
CA LEU A 45 10.97 15.59 3.63
C LEU A 45 12.03 16.68 3.87
N PRO A 46 12.43 16.95 5.13
CA PRO A 46 13.44 17.96 5.43
C PRO A 46 14.83 17.48 4.97
N GLY A 47 15.60 18.38 4.36
CA GLY A 47 16.97 18.10 3.91
C GLY A 47 17.10 17.62 2.46
N LEU A 48 15.99 17.40 1.75
CA LEU A 48 16.00 17.13 0.31
C LEU A 48 15.71 18.40 -0.49
N ARG A 49 16.27 18.46 -1.72
CA ARG A 49 15.90 19.52 -2.68
C ARG A 49 14.42 19.36 -3.08
N PRO A 50 13.70 20.46 -3.33
CA PRO A 50 12.33 20.42 -3.83
C PRO A 50 12.19 19.45 -5.01
N GLY A 51 11.18 18.58 -4.97
CA GLY A 51 10.91 17.58 -6.02
C GLY A 51 11.76 16.31 -6.00
N THR A 52 12.89 16.26 -5.27
CA THR A 52 13.71 15.03 -5.19
C THR A 52 12.99 13.91 -4.45
N GLY A 53 12.28 14.22 -3.37
CA GLY A 53 11.46 13.25 -2.63
C GLY A 53 10.38 12.61 -3.50
N LEU A 54 9.68 13.44 -4.28
CA LEU A 54 8.66 12.98 -5.25
C LEU A 54 9.28 12.10 -6.34
N ALA A 55 10.46 12.46 -6.86
CA ALA A 55 11.16 11.67 -7.86
C ALA A 55 11.54 10.29 -7.34
N LEU A 56 12.06 10.21 -6.10
CA LEU A 56 12.38 8.94 -5.44
C LEU A 56 11.15 8.08 -5.23
N VAL A 57 10.06 8.64 -4.70
CA VAL A 57 8.80 7.91 -4.51
C VAL A 57 8.27 7.41 -5.85
N THR A 58 8.28 8.22 -6.90
CA THR A 58 7.85 7.81 -8.24
C THR A 58 8.70 6.66 -8.79
N TRP A 59 10.02 6.69 -8.58
CA TRP A 59 10.90 5.60 -8.95
C TRP A 59 10.60 4.31 -8.17
N LEU A 60 10.40 4.41 -6.86
CA LEU A 60 10.01 3.27 -6.03
C LEU A 60 8.67 2.69 -6.47
N LEU A 61 7.69 3.53 -6.82
CA LEU A 61 6.41 3.10 -7.38
C LEU A 61 6.59 2.30 -8.68
N ARG A 62 7.47 2.76 -9.58
CA ARG A 62 7.79 2.03 -10.83
C ARG A 62 8.40 0.67 -10.55
N ILE A 63 9.36 0.59 -9.61
CA ILE A 63 9.99 -0.67 -9.22
C ILE A 63 8.94 -1.61 -8.62
N GLY A 64 8.11 -1.12 -7.69
CA GLY A 64 7.03 -1.92 -7.10
C GLY A 64 6.02 -2.40 -8.13
N PHE A 65 5.64 -1.54 -9.07
CA PHE A 65 4.75 -1.91 -10.17
C PHE A 65 5.36 -3.00 -11.05
N LEU A 66 6.64 -2.89 -11.40
CA LEU A 66 7.35 -3.90 -12.21
C LEU A 66 7.57 -5.21 -11.45
N ALA A 67 7.91 -5.15 -10.17
CA ALA A 67 8.20 -6.32 -9.35
C ALA A 67 6.94 -7.06 -8.89
N SER A 68 5.80 -6.37 -8.78
CA SER A 68 4.58 -6.98 -8.24
C SER A 68 4.05 -8.17 -9.04
N PRO A 69 3.88 -8.13 -10.38
CA PRO A 69 3.33 -9.29 -11.10
C PRO A 69 4.20 -10.55 -11.00
N PRO A 70 5.55 -10.47 -11.16
CA PRO A 70 6.41 -11.64 -10.93
C PRO A 70 6.31 -12.18 -9.51
N VAL A 71 6.35 -11.32 -8.49
CA VAL A 71 6.26 -11.76 -7.08
C VAL A 71 4.93 -12.45 -6.80
N VAL A 72 3.81 -11.87 -7.27
CA VAL A 72 2.49 -12.47 -7.11
C VAL A 72 2.37 -13.78 -7.87
N GLY A 73 2.85 -13.83 -9.12
CA GLY A 73 2.82 -15.01 -9.96
C GLY A 73 3.61 -16.17 -9.36
N LEU A 74 4.85 -15.93 -8.92
CA LEU A 74 5.69 -16.94 -8.30
C LEU A 74 5.07 -17.52 -7.02
N VAL A 75 4.46 -16.67 -6.18
CA VAL A 75 3.77 -17.13 -4.97
C VAL A 75 2.48 -17.89 -5.33
N ALA A 76 1.76 -17.44 -6.35
CA ALA A 76 0.55 -18.10 -6.83
C ALA A 76 0.85 -19.48 -7.44
N ASP A 77 1.94 -19.62 -8.18
CA ASP A 77 2.37 -20.89 -8.77
C ASP A 77 2.82 -21.89 -7.70
N ALA A 78 3.55 -21.43 -6.68
CA ALA A 78 4.09 -22.29 -5.63
C ALA A 78 3.07 -22.67 -4.54
N ALA A 79 2.19 -21.75 -4.15
CA ALA A 79 1.31 -21.90 -2.98
C ALA A 79 -0.18 -21.66 -3.29
N GLY A 80 -0.53 -21.47 -4.56
CA GLY A 80 -1.87 -21.21 -5.04
C GLY A 80 -2.26 -19.73 -5.04
N LEU A 81 -3.23 -19.38 -5.89
CA LEU A 81 -3.70 -18.01 -6.12
C LEU A 81 -4.10 -17.29 -4.82
N ARG A 82 -4.68 -18.02 -3.85
CA ARG A 82 -5.13 -17.45 -2.58
C ARG A 82 -3.96 -16.91 -1.76
N MET A 83 -2.83 -17.61 -1.73
CA MET A 83 -1.60 -17.14 -1.09
C MET A 83 -0.97 -15.99 -1.88
N GLY A 84 -0.99 -16.05 -3.21
CA GLY A 84 -0.54 -14.94 -4.05
C GLY A 84 -1.30 -13.64 -3.79
N LEU A 85 -2.62 -13.72 -3.56
CA LEU A 85 -3.47 -12.57 -3.29
C LEU A 85 -3.35 -12.01 -1.87
N LEU A 86 -2.77 -12.75 -0.91
CA LEU A 86 -2.51 -12.23 0.45
C LEU A 86 -1.48 -11.10 0.46
N ILE A 87 -0.68 -10.95 -0.60
CA ILE A 87 0.27 -9.84 -0.76
C ILE A 87 -0.43 -8.47 -0.59
N VAL A 88 -1.68 -8.34 -1.03
CA VAL A 88 -2.41 -7.07 -1.07
C VAL A 88 -2.86 -6.64 0.34
N PRO A 89 -3.56 -7.47 1.14
CA PRO A 89 -3.88 -7.11 2.51
C PRO A 89 -2.63 -6.98 3.38
N LEU A 90 -1.59 -7.79 3.15
CA LEU A 90 -0.31 -7.66 3.84
C LEU A 90 0.32 -6.29 3.59
N ALA A 91 0.37 -5.83 2.34
CA ALA A 91 0.83 -4.48 2.01
C ALA A 91 -0.02 -3.40 2.69
N GLY A 92 -1.34 -3.60 2.77
CA GLY A 92 -2.25 -2.74 3.51
C GLY A 92 -1.92 -2.64 4.99
N VAL A 93 -1.63 -3.77 5.65
CA VAL A 93 -1.22 -3.84 7.08
C VAL A 93 0.12 -3.16 7.29
N VAL A 94 1.13 -3.48 6.48
CA VAL A 94 2.46 -2.85 6.54
C VAL A 94 2.34 -1.33 6.42
N THR A 95 1.48 -0.85 5.51
CA THR A 95 1.24 0.58 5.35
C THR A 95 0.63 1.21 6.62
N VAL A 96 -0.30 0.53 7.29
CA VAL A 96 -0.89 1.01 8.55
C VAL A 96 0.17 1.06 9.66
N LEU A 97 0.99 0.02 9.78
CA LEU A 97 2.05 -0.03 10.78
C LEU A 97 3.10 1.08 10.56
N LEU A 98 3.47 1.33 9.31
CA LEU A 98 4.45 2.35 8.95
C LEU A 98 3.87 3.77 8.98
N ALA A 99 2.55 3.95 8.87
CA ALA A 99 1.92 5.26 8.98
C ALA A 99 2.25 5.94 10.33
N GLY A 100 2.31 5.17 11.42
CA GLY A 100 2.69 5.68 12.74
C GLY A 100 4.12 6.24 12.79
N ALA A 101 5.04 5.69 11.99
CA ALA A 101 6.42 6.19 11.89
C ALA A 101 6.50 7.57 11.22
N LEU A 102 5.50 7.95 10.43
CA LEU A 102 5.39 9.27 9.80
C LEU A 102 4.74 10.30 10.75
N SER A 103 3.79 9.88 11.60
CA SER A 103 3.09 10.76 12.55
C SER A 103 3.98 11.27 13.70
N GLY A 104 5.11 10.62 13.99
CA GLY A 104 6.02 11.03 15.09
C GLY A 104 6.85 12.29 14.83
N ARG A 105 6.66 13.00 13.70
CA ARG A 105 7.51 14.13 13.29
C ARG A 105 6.85 15.51 13.41
N ASP A 106 5.61 15.58 13.89
CA ASP A 106 4.98 16.85 14.25
C ASP A 106 5.53 17.34 15.59
N ARG A 107 6.75 17.91 15.57
CA ARG A 107 7.18 18.77 16.67
C ARG A 107 6.28 20.02 16.65
N PRO A 108 5.56 20.34 17.73
CA PRO A 108 4.77 21.55 17.79
C PRO A 108 5.71 22.75 17.68
N SER A 109 5.61 23.52 16.61
CA SER A 109 6.15 24.88 16.58
C SER A 109 5.33 25.70 17.57
N ARG A 110 5.85 25.84 18.79
CA ARG A 110 5.40 26.84 19.75
C ARG A 110 5.60 28.22 19.13
N SER A 111 4.51 28.95 18.91
CA SER A 111 4.49 30.41 18.83
C SER A 111 3.44 30.93 19.79
#